data_AF-A0A0Q9Y602-F1
#
_entry.id   AF-A0A0Q9Y602-F1
#
_cell.length_a   1.000
_cell.length_b   1.000
_cell.length_c   1.000
_cell.angle_alpha   90.00
_cell.angle_beta   90.00
_cell.angle_gamma   90.00
#
_symmetry.space_group_name_H-M   'P 1'
#
loop_
_entity.id
_entity.type
_entity.pdbx_description
1 polymer ?
#
loop_
_entity_poly.entity_id
_entity_poly.type
_entity_poly.pdbx_seq_one_letter_code
_entity_poly.pdbx_strand_id
1 'polypeptide(L)'
;MEDGGNMNMDITIAAEPYNESLNLVIASGELPDLIGMPDYATGNKYGSQGALVNLLDHIKNMPNLQAWMDQFPDAARAALSHDGKMYVSPNIGIGETNRMLWLYRKDIFAEHDLEIPNNWDELHTVLQELKKIYPESYPLGFRNGTDKIRNFAANFGTDWNYYYDSKKDEWRYGPLEENYRVMLEYLNKFYQEGLIPQDFLSLDVAGWQELMSTNTSFITQDYISRIDMFNVANRKENEDYTLVNMPICHLQPVSLRRPTIRLFSTYATKRIFHCSKF
;
A
#
# COMPACT_ATOMS: atom_id res chain seq x y z
N MET A 1 -15.77 8.72 23.15
CA MET A 1 -14.88 9.39 24.13
C MET A 1 -15.67 10.37 24.99
N GLU A 2 -16.62 11.12 24.44
CA GLU A 2 -17.52 12.00 25.21
C GLU A 2 -18.41 11.24 26.21
N ASP A 3 -18.97 10.10 25.81
CA ASP A 3 -19.90 9.34 26.69
C ASP A 3 -19.25 8.47 27.77
N GLY A 4 -17.91 8.40 27.84
CA GLY A 4 -17.21 7.46 28.73
C GLY A 4 -16.14 8.05 29.66
N GLY A 5 -15.59 9.22 29.32
CA GLY A 5 -14.41 9.77 30.02
C GLY A 5 -14.69 10.94 30.97
N ASN A 6 -15.87 11.55 30.92
CA ASN A 6 -16.13 12.85 31.57
C ASN A 6 -15.03 13.90 31.28
N MET A 7 -14.50 13.88 30.06
CA MET A 7 -13.49 14.81 29.56
C MET A 7 -14.09 15.63 28.44
N ASN A 8 -13.93 16.95 28.51
CA ASN A 8 -14.23 17.84 27.40
C ASN A 8 -12.95 18.01 26.56
N MET A 9 -13.01 17.71 25.27
CA MET A 9 -11.86 17.81 24.37
C MET A 9 -12.09 18.93 23.36
N ASP A 10 -11.16 19.87 23.30
CA ASP A 10 -11.09 20.83 22.19
C ASP A 10 -10.16 20.26 21.11
N ILE A 11 -10.72 19.90 19.97
CA ILE A 11 -9.99 19.21 18.89
C ILE A 11 -9.66 20.22 17.79
N THR A 12 -8.37 20.49 17.60
CA THR A 12 -7.87 21.26 16.47
C THR A 12 -7.41 20.33 15.35
N ILE A 13 -7.94 20.53 14.14
CA ILE A 13 -7.45 19.87 12.93
C ILE A 13 -6.32 20.73 12.37
N ALA A 14 -5.11 20.19 12.34
CA ALA A 14 -3.95 20.87 11.79
C ALA A 14 -4.08 21.05 10.26
N ALA A 15 -3.52 22.14 9.74
CA ALA A 15 -3.42 22.38 8.31
C ALA A 15 -2.43 21.41 7.66
N GLU A 16 -2.71 21.05 6.41
CA GLU A 16 -1.79 20.27 5.58
C GLU A 16 -0.73 21.20 4.92
N PRO A 17 0.54 20.77 4.79
CA PRO A 17 1.08 19.47 5.20
C PRO A 17 1.24 19.34 6.72
N TYR A 18 0.72 18.25 7.30
CA TYR A 18 0.70 18.05 8.75
C TYR A 18 2.08 18.22 9.44
N ASN A 19 3.15 17.75 8.80
CA ASN A 19 4.50 17.81 9.36
C ASN A 19 5.02 19.24 9.53
N GLU A 20 4.63 20.18 8.67
CA GLU A 20 5.02 21.59 8.79
C GLU A 20 4.28 22.25 9.96
N SER A 21 2.96 22.04 10.04
CA SER A 21 2.13 22.46 11.17
C SER A 21 2.65 21.91 12.49
N LEU A 22 3.01 20.62 12.53
CA LEU A 22 3.59 19.97 13.70
C LEU A 22 4.90 20.62 14.12
N ASN A 23 5.80 20.89 13.17
CA ASN A 23 7.08 21.55 13.47
C ASN A 23 6.89 22.94 14.09
N LEU A 24 5.91 23.71 13.61
CA LEU A 24 5.59 25.03 14.13
C LEU A 24 5.05 24.97 15.56
N VAL A 25 4.13 24.03 15.84
CA VAL A 25 3.58 23.81 17.19
C VAL A 25 4.68 23.37 18.16
N ILE A 26 5.56 22.46 17.74
CA ILE A 26 6.70 22.05 18.59
C ILE A 26 7.65 23.22 18.85
N ALA A 27 7.95 24.02 17.83
CA ALA A 27 8.89 25.14 17.94
C ALA A 27 8.34 26.33 18.75
N SER A 28 7.02 26.52 18.81
CA SER A 28 6.41 27.60 19.60
C SER A 28 6.53 27.36 21.11
N GLY A 29 6.61 26.08 21.53
CA GLY A 29 6.57 25.68 22.93
C GLY A 29 5.16 25.73 23.56
N GLU A 30 4.17 26.23 22.82
CA GLU A 30 2.75 26.25 23.22
C GLU A 30 2.08 24.95 22.73
N LEU A 31 2.46 23.83 23.37
CA LEU A 31 1.96 22.50 23.01
C LEU A 31 0.53 22.29 23.50
N PRO A 32 -0.33 21.61 22.72
CA PRO A 32 -1.59 21.09 23.25
C PRO A 32 -1.34 19.97 24.25
N ASP A 33 -2.33 19.67 25.10
CA ASP A 33 -2.25 18.58 26.08
C ASP A 33 -2.09 17.20 25.42
N LEU A 34 -2.67 17.02 24.24
CA LEU A 34 -2.56 15.82 23.42
C LEU A 34 -2.19 16.20 21.99
N ILE A 35 -1.20 15.50 21.44
CA ILE A 35 -0.75 15.70 20.06
C ILE A 35 -0.65 14.36 19.35
N GLY A 36 -1.19 14.30 18.14
CA GLY A 36 -0.98 13.16 17.25
C GLY A 36 0.46 13.14 16.76
N MET A 37 1.08 11.96 16.69
CA MET A 37 2.38 11.80 16.03
C MET A 37 2.17 11.00 14.75
N PRO A 38 2.80 11.41 13.63
CA PRO A 38 2.64 10.73 12.36
C PRO A 38 3.28 9.33 12.39
N ASP A 39 4.36 9.17 13.17
CA ASP A 39 5.09 7.93 13.35
C ASP A 39 5.93 7.94 14.65
N TYR A 40 6.50 6.79 14.99
CA TYR A 40 7.39 6.65 16.15
C TYR A 40 8.69 7.43 16.00
N ALA A 41 9.24 7.58 14.79
CA ALA A 41 10.51 8.28 14.59
C ALA A 41 10.40 9.77 14.94
N THR A 42 9.31 10.40 14.51
CA THR A 42 8.96 11.80 14.81
C THR A 42 8.66 11.98 16.29
N GLY A 43 7.88 11.07 16.88
CA GLY A 43 7.63 11.06 18.33
C GLY A 43 8.92 10.93 19.15
N ASN A 44 9.83 10.03 18.76
CA ASN A 44 11.12 9.84 19.44
C ASN A 44 12.02 11.06 19.30
N LYS A 45 12.04 11.72 18.13
CA LYS A 45 12.77 12.97 17.91
C LYS A 45 12.28 14.07 18.87
N TYR A 46 10.98 14.30 18.96
CA TYR A 46 10.44 15.37 19.81
C TYR A 46 10.44 14.99 21.29
N GLY A 47 10.22 13.73 21.61
CA GLY A 47 10.33 13.20 22.97
C GLY A 47 11.74 13.33 23.54
N SER A 48 12.78 13.01 22.76
CA SER A 48 14.18 13.18 23.20
C SER A 48 14.59 14.64 23.37
N GLN A 49 13.90 15.57 22.70
CA GLN A 49 14.03 17.02 22.90
C GLN A 49 13.24 17.54 24.10
N GLY A 50 12.47 16.69 24.77
CA GLY A 50 11.69 17.04 25.96
C GLY A 50 10.29 17.58 25.68
N ALA A 51 9.82 17.54 24.43
CA ALA A 51 8.47 18.01 24.07
C ALA A 51 7.36 17.03 24.47
N LEU A 52 7.68 15.74 24.62
CA LEU A 52 6.71 14.69 24.95
C LEU A 52 7.07 13.99 26.26
N VAL A 53 6.06 13.63 27.04
CA VAL A 53 6.21 12.84 28.26
C VAL A 53 6.53 11.38 27.94
N ASN A 54 7.32 10.75 28.80
CA ASN A 54 7.52 9.30 28.75
C ASN A 54 6.29 8.59 29.35
N LEU A 55 5.55 7.86 28.54
CA LEU A 55 4.37 7.09 28.99
C LEU A 55 4.74 6.05 30.05
N LEU A 56 5.94 5.48 30.00
CA LEU A 56 6.37 4.45 30.96
C LEU A 56 6.48 4.98 32.40
N ASP A 57 6.73 6.28 32.60
CA ASP A 57 6.78 6.88 33.94
C ASP A 57 5.39 6.87 34.62
N HIS A 58 4.32 6.76 33.84
CA HIS A 58 2.94 6.75 34.30
C HIS A 58 2.26 5.38 34.16
N ILE A 59 2.99 4.32 33.80
CA ILE A 59 2.41 3.02 33.43
C ILE A 59 1.54 2.40 34.54
N LYS A 60 1.87 2.66 35.81
CA LYS A 60 1.07 2.21 36.98
C LYS A 60 -0.37 2.75 36.97
N ASN A 61 -0.58 3.92 36.37
CA ASN A 61 -1.89 4.55 36.21
C ASN A 61 -2.59 4.15 34.90
N MET A 62 -1.93 3.35 34.06
CA MET A 62 -2.41 2.92 32.74
C MET A 62 -2.50 1.39 32.64
N PRO A 63 -3.33 0.73 33.47
CA PRO A 63 -3.38 -0.74 33.54
C PRO A 63 -3.77 -1.39 32.20
N ASN A 64 -4.56 -0.72 31.38
CA ASN A 64 -4.92 -1.22 30.04
C ASN A 64 -3.73 -1.20 29.08
N LEU A 65 -2.88 -0.17 29.16
CA LEU A 65 -1.66 -0.10 28.36
C LEU A 65 -0.65 -1.16 28.82
N GLN A 66 -0.49 -1.35 30.14
CA GLN A 66 0.36 -2.41 30.69
C GLN A 66 -0.09 -3.79 30.18
N ALA A 67 -1.38 -4.11 30.33
CA ALA A 67 -1.93 -5.39 29.86
C ALA A 67 -1.75 -5.58 28.35
N TRP A 68 -1.89 -4.51 27.56
CA TRP A 68 -1.65 -4.54 26.12
C TRP A 68 -0.18 -4.81 25.79
N MET A 69 0.76 -4.17 26.50
CA MET A 69 2.20 -4.39 26.29
C MET A 69 2.61 -5.82 26.63
N ASP A 70 2.02 -6.40 27.68
CA ASP A 70 2.26 -7.79 28.08
C ASP A 70 1.70 -8.77 27.02
N GLN A 71 0.57 -8.43 26.39
CA GLN A 71 -0.02 -9.22 25.30
C GLN A 71 0.76 -9.10 23.98
N PHE A 72 1.31 -7.93 23.68
CA PHE A 72 2.00 -7.63 22.42
C PHE A 72 3.43 -7.11 22.64
N PRO A 73 4.33 -7.94 23.22
CA PRO A 73 5.66 -7.49 23.65
C PRO A 73 6.52 -6.99 22.49
N ASP A 74 6.39 -7.56 21.30
CA ASP A 74 7.17 -7.14 20.13
C ASP A 74 6.74 -5.76 19.63
N ALA A 75 5.43 -5.50 19.60
CA ALA A 75 4.89 -4.20 19.22
C ALA A 75 5.17 -3.12 20.28
N ALA A 76 5.11 -3.48 21.56
CA ALA A 76 5.52 -2.61 22.65
C ALA A 76 7.01 -2.23 22.54
N ARG A 77 7.89 -3.18 22.23
CA ARG A 77 9.31 -2.92 21.99
C ARG A 77 9.53 -2.01 20.78
N ALA A 78 8.75 -2.18 19.71
CA ALA A 78 8.86 -1.36 18.50
C ALA A 78 8.50 0.13 18.74
N ALA A 79 7.70 0.43 19.77
CA ALA A 79 7.35 1.79 20.15
C ALA A 79 8.39 2.46 21.07
N LEU A 80 9.44 1.75 21.50
CA LEU A 80 10.48 2.30 22.33
C LEU A 80 11.45 3.17 21.52
N SER A 81 11.79 4.31 22.09
CA SER A 81 12.90 5.15 21.66
C SER A 81 14.25 4.49 21.98
N HIS A 82 15.31 4.99 21.35
CA HIS A 82 16.69 4.53 21.58
C HIS A 82 17.16 4.71 23.03
N ASP A 83 16.53 5.62 23.78
CA ASP A 83 16.78 5.85 25.21
C ASP A 83 15.90 5.00 26.14
N GLY A 84 15.14 4.05 25.58
CA GLY A 84 14.28 3.11 26.31
C GLY A 84 12.95 3.71 26.77
N LYS A 85 12.63 4.95 26.38
CA LYS A 85 11.37 5.62 26.71
C LYS A 85 10.30 5.39 25.65
N MET A 86 9.04 5.62 26.02
CA MET A 86 7.89 5.51 25.12
C MET A 86 7.20 6.87 25.02
N TYR A 87 7.32 7.52 23.86
CA TYR A 87 6.78 8.86 23.64
C TYR A 87 5.47 8.88 22.84
N VAL A 88 5.13 7.76 22.22
CA VAL A 88 3.90 7.58 21.43
C VAL A 88 3.23 6.31 21.92
N SER A 89 1.91 6.36 22.09
CA SER A 89 1.14 5.17 22.46
C SER A 89 1.33 4.06 21.42
N PRO A 90 1.63 2.82 21.83
CA PRO A 90 1.84 1.74 20.89
C PRO A 90 0.51 1.32 20.24
N ASN A 91 0.58 0.86 19.00
CA ASN A 91 -0.60 0.46 18.23
C ASN A 91 -0.19 -0.64 17.24
N ILE A 92 -1.04 -1.66 17.08
CA ILE A 92 -0.89 -2.74 16.07
C ILE A 92 -1.84 -2.56 14.88
N GLY A 93 -2.47 -1.39 14.79
CA GLY A 93 -3.58 -1.10 13.91
C GLY A 93 -4.83 -1.90 14.25
N ILE A 94 -5.78 -1.89 13.32
CA ILE A 94 -7.02 -2.67 13.34
C ILE A 94 -6.81 -4.12 12.84
N GLY A 95 -5.57 -4.65 12.98
CA GLY A 95 -5.20 -6.01 12.56
C GLY A 95 -5.36 -6.23 11.04
N GLU A 96 -6.02 -7.32 10.67
CA GLU A 96 -6.26 -7.74 9.27
C GLU A 96 -6.86 -6.65 8.38
N THR A 97 -7.66 -5.75 8.95
CA THR A 97 -8.32 -4.68 8.20
C THR A 97 -7.39 -3.54 7.76
N ASN A 98 -6.14 -3.53 8.26
CA ASN A 98 -5.09 -2.61 7.82
C ASN A 98 -4.24 -3.16 6.67
N ARG A 99 -4.58 -4.34 6.12
CA ARG A 99 -3.86 -4.94 5.00
C ARG A 99 -4.18 -4.19 3.70
N MET A 100 -3.15 -3.85 2.95
CA MET A 100 -3.31 -3.38 1.57
C MET A 100 -3.24 -4.55 0.60
N LEU A 101 -4.19 -4.61 -0.33
CA LEU A 101 -4.33 -5.66 -1.31
C LEU A 101 -4.49 -5.04 -2.70
N TRP A 102 -4.27 -5.86 -3.72
CA TRP A 102 -4.73 -5.52 -5.06
C TRP A 102 -6.25 -5.65 -5.13
N LEU A 103 -6.91 -4.60 -5.61
CA LEU A 103 -8.36 -4.52 -5.78
C LEU A 103 -8.68 -4.25 -7.24
N TYR A 104 -9.78 -4.80 -7.73
CA TYR A 104 -10.22 -4.60 -9.10
C TYR A 104 -11.74 -4.55 -9.25
N ARG A 105 -12.21 -3.85 -10.29
CA ARG A 105 -13.61 -3.76 -10.72
C ARG A 105 -14.03 -5.05 -11.41
N LYS A 106 -14.57 -5.99 -10.63
CA LYS A 106 -15.01 -7.30 -11.11
C LYS A 106 -16.14 -7.20 -12.13
N ASP A 107 -17.03 -6.22 -11.96
CA ASP A 107 -18.11 -5.94 -12.90
C ASP A 107 -17.58 -5.58 -14.29
N ILE A 108 -16.59 -4.69 -14.38
CA ILE A 108 -15.96 -4.32 -15.65
C ILE A 108 -15.19 -5.50 -16.26
N PHE A 109 -14.50 -6.29 -15.45
CA PHE A 109 -13.79 -7.46 -15.94
C PHE A 109 -14.76 -8.51 -16.51
N ALA A 110 -15.91 -8.73 -15.85
CA ALA A 110 -16.93 -9.66 -16.32
C ALA A 110 -17.64 -9.16 -17.58
N GLU A 111 -17.89 -7.85 -17.69
CA GLU A 111 -18.53 -7.24 -18.87
C GLU A 111 -17.69 -7.42 -20.14
N HIS A 112 -16.36 -7.33 -20.02
CA HIS A 112 -15.43 -7.36 -21.15
C HIS A 112 -14.61 -8.65 -21.25
N ASP A 113 -15.04 -9.71 -20.55
CA ASP A 113 -14.38 -11.03 -20.54
C ASP A 113 -12.86 -10.97 -20.26
N LEU A 114 -12.45 -10.11 -19.33
CA LEU A 114 -11.04 -9.90 -18.97
C LEU A 114 -10.58 -10.92 -17.92
N GLU A 115 -9.40 -11.50 -18.16
CA GLU A 115 -8.74 -12.36 -17.18
C GLU A 115 -8.03 -11.54 -16.09
N ILE A 116 -8.02 -12.08 -14.87
CA ILE A 116 -7.30 -11.49 -13.74
C ILE A 116 -5.80 -11.71 -13.95
N PRO A 117 -4.96 -10.65 -13.94
CA PRO A 117 -3.53 -10.80 -14.17
C PRO A 117 -2.84 -11.47 -12.97
N ASN A 118 -1.88 -12.36 -13.23
CA ASN A 118 -1.09 -13.05 -12.20
C ASN A 118 0.32 -12.47 -12.05
N ASN A 119 0.74 -11.64 -13.01
CA ASN A 119 2.05 -11.00 -13.03
C ASN A 119 2.00 -9.63 -13.71
N TRP A 120 3.12 -8.91 -13.68
CA TRP A 120 3.20 -7.55 -14.18
C TRP A 120 3.11 -7.42 -15.71
N ASP A 121 3.45 -8.46 -16.48
CA ASP A 121 3.30 -8.47 -17.94
C ASP A 121 1.83 -8.70 -18.34
N GLU A 122 1.14 -9.62 -17.66
CA GLU A 122 -0.31 -9.79 -17.79
C GLU A 122 -1.06 -8.54 -17.31
N LEU A 123 -0.63 -7.94 -16.19
CA LEU A 123 -1.18 -6.69 -15.71
C LEU A 123 -1.05 -5.60 -16.78
N HIS A 124 0.14 -5.45 -17.37
CA HIS A 124 0.36 -4.51 -18.46
C HIS A 124 -0.62 -4.72 -19.62
N THR A 125 -0.81 -5.97 -20.04
CA THR A 125 -1.73 -6.34 -21.12
C THR A 125 -3.18 -5.97 -20.78
N VAL A 126 -3.65 -6.31 -19.58
CA VAL A 126 -5.01 -6.00 -19.12
C VAL A 126 -5.23 -4.48 -19.01
N LEU A 127 -4.25 -3.74 -18.49
CA LEU A 127 -4.32 -2.27 -18.43
C LEU A 127 -4.43 -1.66 -19.83
N GLN A 128 -3.68 -2.18 -20.81
CA GLN A 128 -3.79 -1.72 -22.20
C GLN A 128 -5.17 -1.99 -22.81
N GLU A 129 -5.76 -3.16 -22.57
CA GLU A 129 -7.11 -3.47 -23.05
C GLU A 129 -8.17 -2.56 -22.40
N LEU A 130 -8.10 -2.36 -21.08
CA LEU A 130 -8.96 -1.41 -20.37
C LEU A 130 -8.84 0.01 -20.93
N LYS A 131 -7.61 0.46 -21.24
CA LYS A 131 -7.36 1.76 -21.87
C LYS A 131 -7.97 1.86 -23.28
N LYS A 132 -7.98 0.78 -24.05
CA LYS A 132 -8.63 0.76 -25.38
C LYS A 132 -10.15 0.85 -25.28
N ILE A 133 -10.74 0.15 -24.31
CA ILE A 133 -12.19 0.16 -24.06
C ILE A 133 -12.62 1.52 -23.50
N TYR A 134 -11.82 2.10 -22.60
CA TYR A 134 -12.05 3.39 -21.97
C TYR A 134 -10.87 4.35 -22.26
N PRO A 135 -10.84 5.05 -23.41
CA PRO A 135 -9.70 5.88 -23.83
C PRO A 135 -9.27 6.96 -22.83
N GLU A 136 -10.23 7.55 -22.12
CA GLU A 136 -9.99 8.60 -21.12
C GLU A 136 -9.63 8.05 -19.73
N SER A 137 -9.57 6.73 -19.56
CA SER A 137 -9.28 6.09 -18.27
C SER A 137 -7.79 6.10 -17.92
N TYR A 138 -7.49 5.94 -16.64
CA TYR A 138 -6.20 5.53 -16.10
C TYR A 138 -6.40 4.18 -15.39
N PRO A 139 -6.28 3.05 -16.11
CA PRO A 139 -6.71 1.75 -15.62
C PRO A 139 -6.13 1.32 -14.26
N LEU A 140 -4.89 1.74 -13.95
CA LEU A 140 -4.28 1.55 -12.64
C LEU A 140 -4.27 2.88 -11.86
N GLY A 141 -5.21 3.04 -10.92
CA GLY A 141 -5.34 4.24 -10.11
C GLY A 141 -4.73 4.08 -8.72
N PHE A 142 -3.94 5.05 -8.26
CA PHE A 142 -3.44 5.11 -6.88
C PHE A 142 -3.17 6.57 -6.46
N ARG A 143 -3.26 6.84 -5.15
CA ARG A 143 -3.14 8.17 -4.53
C ARG A 143 -1.78 8.42 -3.89
N ASN A 144 -1.53 9.61 -3.36
CA ASN A 144 -0.35 9.91 -2.53
C ASN A 144 1.01 9.71 -3.23
N GLY A 145 1.06 9.80 -4.56
CA GLY A 145 2.31 9.83 -5.32
C GLY A 145 3.27 8.69 -5.02
N THR A 146 4.51 9.06 -4.70
CA THR A 146 5.61 8.10 -4.47
C THR A 146 5.42 7.28 -3.20
N ASP A 147 4.58 7.70 -2.25
CA ASP A 147 4.29 6.90 -1.05
C ASP A 147 3.68 5.55 -1.42
N LYS A 148 2.87 5.48 -2.49
CA LYS A 148 2.29 4.20 -2.93
C LYS A 148 3.25 3.30 -3.69
N ILE A 149 4.40 3.80 -4.14
CA ILE A 149 5.44 2.97 -4.75
C ILE A 149 5.91 1.89 -3.77
N ARG A 150 5.91 2.18 -2.46
CA ARG A 150 6.26 1.20 -1.43
C ARG A 150 5.40 -0.06 -1.45
N ASN A 151 4.15 0.08 -1.84
CA ASN A 151 3.21 -1.03 -1.84
C ASN A 151 3.53 -2.03 -2.96
N PHE A 152 4.09 -1.55 -4.06
CA PHE A 152 4.51 -2.37 -5.19
C PHE A 152 5.86 -3.05 -4.93
N ALA A 153 6.76 -2.44 -4.14
CA ALA A 153 8.10 -2.97 -3.89
C ALA A 153 8.11 -4.43 -3.40
N ALA A 154 7.17 -4.77 -2.51
CA ALA A 154 7.00 -6.14 -2.01
C ALA A 154 6.71 -7.16 -3.12
N ASN A 155 6.07 -6.77 -4.24
CA ASN A 155 5.81 -7.65 -5.38
C ASN A 155 7.09 -8.04 -6.15
N PHE A 156 8.16 -7.27 -5.97
CA PHE A 156 9.48 -7.48 -6.58
C PHE A 156 10.49 -8.06 -5.58
N GLY A 157 10.06 -8.41 -4.36
CA GLY A 157 10.95 -8.93 -3.33
C GLY A 157 12.02 -7.93 -2.90
N THR A 158 11.67 -6.65 -2.88
CA THR A 158 12.49 -5.52 -2.42
C THR A 158 11.63 -4.62 -1.52
N ASP A 159 12.18 -3.50 -1.07
CA ASP A 159 11.49 -2.53 -0.22
C ASP A 159 11.73 -1.09 -0.73
N TRP A 160 10.90 -0.15 -0.28
CA TRP A 160 11.10 1.28 -0.55
C TRP A 160 12.20 1.90 0.31
N ASN A 161 12.60 1.20 1.38
CA ASN A 161 13.60 1.68 2.33
C ASN A 161 14.52 0.55 2.79
N TYR A 162 15.15 0.72 3.96
CA TYR A 162 15.90 -0.33 4.63
C TYR A 162 14.96 -1.44 5.09
N TYR A 163 15.35 -2.68 4.81
CA TYR A 163 14.63 -3.86 5.26
C TYR A 163 15.59 -4.98 5.62
N TYR A 164 15.11 -5.94 6.40
CA TYR A 164 15.85 -7.14 6.76
C TYR A 164 15.54 -8.27 5.77
N ASP A 165 16.55 -8.70 5.01
CA ASP A 165 16.42 -9.85 4.11
C ASP A 165 16.67 -11.13 4.90
N SER A 166 15.58 -11.72 5.41
CA SER A 166 15.65 -12.96 6.21
C SER A 166 16.21 -14.16 5.46
N LYS A 167 16.27 -14.13 4.12
CA LYS A 167 16.89 -15.20 3.32
C LYS A 167 18.40 -15.07 3.28
N LYS A 168 18.93 -13.86 3.45
CA LYS A 168 20.36 -13.55 3.41
C LYS A 168 20.95 -13.15 4.77
N ASP A 169 20.11 -12.96 5.77
CA ASP A 169 20.49 -12.59 7.14
C ASP A 169 21.23 -11.24 7.20
N GLU A 170 20.79 -10.27 6.41
CA GLU A 170 21.43 -8.94 6.30
C GLU A 170 20.42 -7.80 6.16
N TRP A 171 20.81 -6.61 6.62
CA TRP A 171 20.10 -5.36 6.34
C TRP A 171 20.45 -4.83 4.96
N ARG A 172 19.44 -4.43 4.21
CA ARG A 172 19.58 -3.96 2.83
C ARG A 172 18.79 -2.70 2.61
N TYR A 173 19.18 -1.94 1.60
CA TYR A 173 18.47 -0.74 1.17
C TYR A 173 17.86 -1.00 -0.21
N GLY A 174 16.54 -1.19 -0.26
CA GLY A 174 15.83 -1.61 -1.46
C GLY A 174 16.07 -0.73 -2.69
N PRO A 175 16.13 0.61 -2.59
CA PRO A 175 16.41 1.48 -3.73
C PRO A 175 17.74 1.27 -4.46
N LEU A 176 18.71 0.55 -3.87
CA LEU A 176 19.96 0.17 -4.54
C LEU A 176 19.88 -1.18 -5.28
N GLU A 177 18.73 -1.86 -5.23
CA GLU A 177 18.58 -3.21 -5.77
C GLU A 177 18.07 -3.21 -7.20
N GLU A 178 18.51 -4.21 -7.97
CA GLU A 178 18.08 -4.42 -9.34
C GLU A 178 16.56 -4.62 -9.46
N ASN A 179 15.95 -5.31 -8.49
CA ASN A 179 14.50 -5.53 -8.47
C ASN A 179 13.72 -4.21 -8.28
N TYR A 180 14.27 -3.25 -7.54
CA TYR A 180 13.68 -1.93 -7.38
C TYR A 180 13.73 -1.15 -8.70
N ARG A 181 14.86 -1.23 -9.41
CA ARG A 181 15.02 -0.66 -10.76
C ARG A 181 13.96 -1.23 -11.73
N VAL A 182 13.79 -2.55 -11.75
CA VAL A 182 12.80 -3.23 -12.63
C VAL A 182 11.37 -2.79 -12.29
N MET A 183 11.02 -2.63 -11.01
CA MET A 183 9.71 -2.08 -10.61
C MET A 183 9.49 -0.69 -11.20
N LEU A 184 10.48 0.20 -11.08
CA LEU A 184 10.39 1.55 -11.62
C LEU A 184 10.28 1.55 -13.15
N GLU A 185 10.91 0.61 -13.85
CA GLU A 185 10.75 0.47 -15.31
C GLU A 185 9.30 0.14 -15.69
N TYR A 186 8.63 -0.77 -14.98
CA TYR A 186 7.20 -1.04 -15.21
C TYR A 186 6.33 0.19 -14.93
N LEU A 187 6.53 0.85 -13.80
CA LEU A 187 5.75 2.05 -13.45
C LEU A 187 5.99 3.19 -14.45
N ASN A 188 7.23 3.37 -14.91
CA ASN A 188 7.56 4.36 -15.93
C ASN A 188 6.90 4.03 -17.28
N LYS A 189 6.91 2.76 -17.69
CA LYS A 189 6.20 2.29 -18.87
C LYS A 189 4.70 2.57 -18.77
N PHE A 190 4.09 2.26 -17.63
CA PHE A 190 2.67 2.54 -17.40
C PHE A 190 2.36 4.03 -17.44
N TYR A 191 3.26 4.87 -16.92
CA TYR A 191 3.14 6.31 -17.02
C TYR A 191 3.20 6.82 -18.46
N GLN A 192 4.20 6.39 -19.23
CA GLN A 192 4.39 6.78 -20.64
C GLN A 192 3.22 6.36 -21.53
N GLU A 193 2.61 5.21 -21.24
CA GLU A 193 1.46 4.69 -21.97
C GLU A 193 0.11 5.24 -21.46
N GLY A 194 0.11 6.13 -20.47
CA GLY A 194 -1.11 6.72 -19.92
C GLY A 194 -2.02 5.73 -19.18
N LEU A 195 -1.42 4.66 -18.62
CA LEU A 195 -2.11 3.60 -17.88
C LEU A 195 -2.30 3.94 -16.39
N ILE A 196 -1.56 4.93 -15.89
CA ILE A 196 -1.69 5.50 -14.54
C ILE A 196 -1.96 7.01 -14.66
N PRO A 197 -2.58 7.64 -13.64
CA PRO A 197 -2.84 9.08 -13.64
C PRO A 197 -1.58 9.90 -13.89
N GLN A 198 -1.66 10.90 -14.77
CA GLN A 198 -0.49 11.72 -15.12
C GLN A 198 -0.11 12.69 -13.99
N ASP A 199 -1.08 13.04 -13.16
CA ASP A 199 -0.95 13.86 -11.96
C ASP A 199 -0.76 13.01 -10.68
N PHE A 200 -0.35 11.73 -10.80
CA PHE A 200 -0.26 10.80 -9.66
C PHE A 200 0.54 11.36 -8.47
N LEU A 201 1.53 12.23 -8.70
CA LEU A 201 2.32 12.88 -7.65
C LEU A 201 1.49 13.80 -6.75
N SER A 202 0.47 14.46 -7.30
CA SER A 202 -0.43 15.38 -6.60
C SER A 202 -1.82 14.80 -6.36
N LEU A 203 -2.11 13.60 -6.87
CA LEU A 203 -3.41 12.97 -6.75
C LEU A 203 -3.69 12.58 -5.29
N ASP A 204 -4.63 13.30 -4.67
CA ASP A 204 -5.03 13.12 -3.29
C ASP A 204 -6.06 11.99 -3.13
N VAL A 205 -6.56 11.83 -1.89
CA VAL A 205 -7.53 10.77 -1.58
C VAL A 205 -8.86 11.00 -2.30
N ALA A 206 -9.33 12.25 -2.38
CA ALA A 206 -10.63 12.58 -2.95
C ALA A 206 -10.62 12.38 -4.47
N GLY A 207 -9.59 12.90 -5.16
CA GLY A 207 -9.41 12.71 -6.60
C GLY A 207 -9.28 11.23 -6.95
N TRP A 208 -8.48 10.46 -6.20
CA TRP A 208 -8.41 9.01 -6.44
C TRP A 208 -9.75 8.29 -6.18
N GLN A 209 -10.51 8.68 -5.16
CA GLN A 209 -11.83 8.11 -4.90
C GLN A 209 -12.80 8.38 -6.05
N GLU A 210 -12.74 9.57 -6.65
CA GLU A 210 -13.51 9.90 -7.84
C GLU A 210 -13.15 8.94 -8.99
N LEU A 211 -11.85 8.80 -9.32
CA LEU A 211 -11.41 7.91 -10.40
C LEU A 211 -11.87 6.46 -10.22
N MET A 212 -11.82 5.94 -8.99
CA MET A 212 -12.25 4.57 -8.66
C MET A 212 -13.77 4.39 -8.63
N SER A 213 -14.53 5.46 -8.41
CA SER A 213 -16.00 5.41 -8.35
C SER A 213 -16.63 5.52 -9.73
N THR A 214 -15.90 6.08 -10.69
CA THR A 214 -16.30 6.17 -12.10
C THR A 214 -15.65 5.05 -12.93
N ASN A 215 -15.84 5.08 -14.24
CA ASN A 215 -15.15 4.20 -15.19
C ASN A 215 -13.83 4.83 -15.66
N THR A 216 -13.08 5.43 -14.73
CA THR A 216 -11.78 6.04 -15.01
C THR A 216 -10.62 5.24 -14.42
N SER A 217 -10.80 4.50 -13.33
CA SER A 217 -9.81 3.54 -12.83
C SER A 217 -10.48 2.22 -12.42
N PHE A 218 -9.77 1.11 -12.68
CA PHE A 218 -10.35 -0.23 -12.55
C PHE A 218 -9.55 -1.13 -11.62
N ILE A 219 -8.26 -0.87 -11.46
CA ILE A 219 -7.35 -1.63 -10.60
C ILE A 219 -6.64 -0.67 -9.65
N THR A 220 -6.43 -1.07 -8.40
CA THR A 220 -5.71 -0.27 -7.40
C THR A 220 -5.04 -1.15 -6.34
N GLN A 221 -4.12 -0.59 -5.57
CA GLN A 221 -3.56 -1.21 -4.37
C GLN A 221 -3.77 -0.30 -3.15
N ASP A 222 -4.74 -0.65 -2.30
CA ASP A 222 -5.09 0.11 -1.09
C ASP A 222 -5.69 -0.84 -0.03
N TYR A 223 -6.15 -0.28 1.09
CA TYR A 223 -6.65 -1.04 2.23
C TYR A 223 -7.87 -1.91 1.86
N ILE A 224 -7.97 -3.10 2.46
CA ILE A 224 -9.12 -3.99 2.26
C ILE A 224 -10.47 -3.32 2.58
N SER A 225 -10.49 -2.39 3.55
CA SER A 225 -11.69 -1.61 3.91
C SER A 225 -12.24 -0.76 2.77
N ARG A 226 -11.46 -0.49 1.71
CA ARG A 226 -11.91 0.22 0.52
C ARG A 226 -12.97 -0.56 -0.26
N ILE A 227 -12.99 -1.88 -0.16
CA ILE A 227 -14.01 -2.73 -0.78
C ILE A 227 -15.41 -2.29 -0.31
N ASP A 228 -15.65 -2.28 1.01
CA ASP A 228 -16.95 -1.91 1.56
C ASP A 228 -17.26 -0.43 1.31
N MET A 229 -16.26 0.44 1.49
CA MET A 229 -16.42 1.87 1.26
C MET A 229 -16.93 2.18 -0.16
N PHE A 230 -16.30 1.63 -1.19
CA PHE A 230 -16.70 1.87 -2.58
C PHE A 230 -17.99 1.13 -2.94
N ASN A 231 -18.13 -0.14 -2.56
CA ASN A 231 -19.31 -0.91 -2.90
C ASN A 231 -20.59 -0.33 -2.27
N VAL A 232 -20.56 0.07 -1.00
CA VAL A 232 -21.73 0.66 -0.33
C VAL A 232 -22.09 2.02 -0.91
N ALA A 233 -21.10 2.84 -1.27
CA ALA A 233 -21.33 4.16 -1.83
C ALA A 233 -21.87 4.06 -3.28
N ASN A 234 -21.17 3.33 -4.15
CA ASN A 234 -21.41 3.35 -5.60
C ASN A 234 -22.61 2.50 -6.03
N ARG A 235 -22.98 1.46 -5.26
CA ARG A 235 -24.18 0.65 -5.56
C ARG A 235 -25.50 1.38 -5.40
N LYS A 236 -25.50 2.59 -4.84
CA LYS A 236 -26.67 3.46 -4.81
C LYS A 236 -27.06 3.97 -6.20
N GLU A 237 -26.06 4.15 -7.07
CA GLU A 237 -26.23 4.70 -8.42
C GLU A 237 -25.97 3.65 -9.52
N ASN A 238 -25.12 2.66 -9.24
CA ASN A 238 -24.83 1.53 -10.13
C ASN A 238 -24.84 0.22 -9.33
N GLU A 239 -25.99 -0.46 -9.31
CA GLU A 239 -26.20 -1.69 -8.53
C GLU A 239 -25.17 -2.80 -8.84
N ASP A 240 -24.62 -2.83 -10.06
CA ASP A 240 -23.64 -3.82 -10.50
C ASP A 240 -22.20 -3.51 -10.04
N TYR A 241 -21.92 -2.27 -9.59
CA TYR A 241 -20.58 -1.85 -9.17
C TYR A 241 -20.01 -2.84 -8.15
N THR A 242 -18.89 -3.48 -8.48
CA THR A 242 -18.33 -4.55 -7.64
C THR A 242 -16.81 -4.48 -7.63
N LEU A 243 -16.28 -3.78 -6.63
CA LEU A 243 -14.86 -3.82 -6.29
C LEU A 243 -14.58 -4.99 -5.35
N VAL A 244 -13.60 -5.82 -5.67
CA VAL A 244 -13.16 -6.95 -4.83
C VAL A 244 -11.64 -7.08 -4.87
N ASN A 245 -11.06 -7.91 -4.01
CA ASN A 245 -9.63 -8.21 -4.06
C ASN A 245 -9.29 -9.15 -5.22
N MET A 246 -8.07 -9.04 -5.74
CA MET A 246 -7.46 -10.04 -6.64
C MET A 246 -6.16 -10.61 -6.04
N PRO A 247 -5.67 -11.76 -6.54
CA PRO A 247 -4.37 -12.29 -6.17
C PRO A 247 -3.24 -11.29 -6.43
N ILE A 248 -2.11 -11.46 -5.74
CA ILE A 248 -0.95 -10.59 -5.90
C ILE A 248 -0.35 -10.80 -7.30
N CYS A 249 -0.17 -9.70 -8.04
CA CYS A 249 0.65 -9.70 -9.25
C CYS A 249 2.12 -9.89 -8.85
N HIS A 250 2.63 -11.12 -8.96
CA HIS A 250 4.03 -11.41 -8.67
C HIS A 250 4.93 -11.09 -9.85
N LEU A 251 6.17 -10.68 -9.61
CA LEU A 251 7.18 -10.72 -10.65
C LEU A 251 7.45 -12.19 -11.01
N GLN A 252 7.35 -12.56 -12.30
CA GLN A 252 7.86 -13.87 -12.72
C GLN A 252 9.36 -13.95 -12.40
N PRO A 253 9.86 -15.07 -11.83
CA PRO A 253 11.29 -15.24 -11.60
C PRO A 253 12.09 -14.93 -12.86
N VAL A 254 13.16 -14.16 -12.74
CA VAL A 254 14.04 -13.78 -13.87
C VAL A 254 14.47 -15.00 -14.70
N SER A 255 14.57 -16.19 -14.10
CA SER A 255 14.89 -17.45 -14.75
C SER A 255 13.83 -17.98 -15.75
N LEU A 256 12.62 -17.42 -15.76
CA LEU A 256 11.51 -17.82 -16.62
C LEU A 256 11.19 -16.81 -17.73
N ARG A 257 11.93 -15.69 -17.80
CA ARG A 257 11.90 -14.77 -18.95
C ARG A 257 12.53 -15.46 -20.16
N ARG A 258 11.81 -16.39 -20.81
CA ARG A 258 12.23 -16.95 -22.09
C ARG A 258 12.16 -15.83 -23.14
N PRO A 259 13.25 -15.54 -23.88
CA PRO A 259 13.13 -14.69 -25.05
C PRO A 259 12.25 -15.43 -26.05
N THR A 260 11.10 -14.85 -26.39
CA THR A 260 10.21 -15.33 -27.45
C THR A 260 10.89 -15.12 -28.80
N ILE A 261 11.83 -15.99 -29.15
CA ILE A 261 12.19 -16.22 -30.55
C ILE A 261 11.04 -17.02 -31.15
N ARG A 262 10.15 -16.33 -31.88
CA ARG A 262 9.20 -16.98 -32.79
C ARG A 262 9.99 -17.69 -33.88
N LEU A 263 10.30 -18.97 -33.67
CA LEU A 263 10.63 -19.86 -34.77
C LEU A 263 9.32 -20.27 -35.45
N PHE A 264 9.04 -19.63 -36.58
CA PHE A 264 8.16 -20.21 -37.59
C PHE A 264 8.74 -21.56 -37.99
N SER A 265 8.03 -22.65 -37.71
CA SER A 265 8.30 -23.94 -38.33
C SER A 265 7.03 -24.44 -39.01
N THR A 266 7.11 -24.40 -40.33
CA THR A 266 6.20 -24.97 -41.30
C THR A 266 6.06 -26.48 -41.14
N TYR A 267 4.85 -26.96 -41.42
CA TYR A 267 4.43 -28.36 -41.53
C TYR A 267 5.46 -29.31 -42.16
N ALA A 268 5.68 -30.46 -41.53
CA ALA A 268 6.00 -31.71 -42.22
C ALA A 268 5.59 -32.94 -41.39
N THR A 269 4.62 -33.67 -41.92
CA THR A 269 4.08 -34.96 -41.50
C THR A 269 5.11 -36.09 -41.66
N LYS A 270 5.23 -36.99 -40.66
CA LYS A 270 5.39 -38.46 -40.86
C LYS A 270 5.42 -39.27 -39.54
N ARG A 271 4.28 -39.90 -39.23
CA ARG A 271 4.08 -41.33 -38.86
C ARG A 271 5.35 -42.19 -38.60
N ILE A 272 5.42 -42.88 -37.44
CA ILE A 272 5.48 -44.37 -37.25
C ILE A 272 6.12 -44.82 -35.90
N PHE A 273 5.30 -45.56 -35.11
CA PHE A 273 5.52 -46.77 -34.27
C PHE A 273 6.44 -46.85 -33.00
N HIS A 274 5.76 -47.31 -31.93
CA HIS A 274 6.01 -48.44 -31.01
C HIS A 274 6.99 -48.35 -29.81
N CYS A 275 6.42 -48.79 -28.66
CA CYS A 275 6.95 -49.61 -27.53
C CYS A 275 8.30 -49.24 -26.89
N SER A 276 8.51 -49.32 -25.58
CA SER A 276 8.02 -50.28 -24.58
C SER A 276 8.31 -49.79 -23.15
N LYS A 277 7.54 -50.36 -22.21
CA LYS A 277 7.70 -50.35 -20.74
C LYS A 277 9.14 -50.57 -20.26
N PHE A 278 9.53 -49.89 -19.18
CA PHE A 278 9.74 -50.48 -17.84
C PHE A 278 9.41 -49.43 -16.79
#